data_AF-A0A3E3E6C6-F1
#
_entry.id   AF-A0A3E3E6C6-F1
#
_cell.length_a   1.000
_cell.length_b   1.000
_cell.length_c   1.000
_cell.angle_alpha   90.00
_cell.angle_beta   90.00
_cell.angle_gamma   90.00
#
_symmetry.space_group_name_H-M   'P 1'
#
loop_
_entity.id
_entity.type
_entity.pdbx_description
1 polymer ?
#
loop_
_entity_poly.entity_id
_entity_poly.type
_entity_poly.pdbx_seq_one_letter_code
_entity_poly.pdbx_strand_id
1 'polypeptide(L)'
;MIQSIYNRVQEEGIVPVVEIEDVNQSVSLATALLKGGIHCVEITFRTKQAANAIKLIKERYPDMLVAAGTVLSIEQVDEAVKAGADFIVSPGFNETVVHYCMEHKINIIPGCSCPSDLEKAISLRLSVVKFFPAEAAGGINAIKAMAAPYRTLSFMPTGGINLDNLNNYLSFDRVIACGGSWIASKDLLRHNAFDEIEKNAREAVHKMIGFELAHVGINAQDVQEARSIANFFEQIFGFTAKENPSSIFSDSYVETLKSPYLGKKGHIAIAVNSVERAKAYLINKGILFNEESTVIRDDGKIQAVYFKDQIGGFAIHLVRNSNLR
;
A
#
# COMPACT_ATOMS: atom_id res chain seq x y z
N MET A 1 -2.71 -9.10 -18.86
CA MET A 1 -3.83 -9.43 -17.95
C MET A 1 -4.25 -8.11 -17.32
N ILE A 2 -5.52 -7.70 -17.42
CA ILE A 2 -5.97 -6.44 -16.80
C ILE A 2 -5.92 -6.65 -15.28
N GLN A 3 -5.11 -5.87 -14.58
CA GLN A 3 -5.00 -5.91 -13.13
C GLN A 3 -6.35 -5.50 -12.51
N SER A 4 -6.87 -6.26 -11.54
CA SER A 4 -8.13 -5.90 -10.87
C SER A 4 -7.99 -4.56 -10.14
N ILE A 5 -9.07 -3.77 -10.07
CA ILE A 5 -9.07 -2.51 -9.31
C ILE A 5 -8.65 -2.71 -7.85
N TYR A 6 -9.04 -3.84 -7.24
CA TYR A 6 -8.70 -4.17 -5.86
C TYR A 6 -7.21 -4.43 -5.67
N ASN A 7 -6.54 -5.03 -6.66
CA ASN A 7 -5.10 -5.23 -6.59
C ASN A 7 -4.36 -3.89 -6.67
N ARG A 8 -4.83 -2.96 -7.52
CA ARG A 8 -4.28 -1.61 -7.59
C ARG A 8 -4.48 -0.86 -6.26
N VAL A 9 -5.66 -0.95 -5.64
CA VAL A 9 -5.90 -0.40 -4.29
C VAL A 9 -4.96 -1.03 -3.26
N GLN A 10 -4.71 -2.34 -3.35
CA GLN A 10 -3.79 -3.03 -2.45
C GLN A 10 -2.33 -2.55 -2.60
N GLU A 11 -1.90 -2.32 -3.83
CA GLU A 11 -0.58 -1.79 -4.18
C GLU A 11 -0.38 -0.36 -3.64
N GLU A 12 -1.43 0.47 -3.70
CA GLU A 12 -1.42 1.83 -3.11
C GLU A 12 -1.37 1.79 -1.58
N GLY A 13 -2.13 0.89 -0.94
CA GLY A 13 -2.17 0.70 0.52
C GLY A 13 -2.80 1.85 1.32
N ILE A 14 -2.96 3.04 0.74
CA ILE A 14 -3.55 4.22 1.37
C ILE A 14 -4.51 4.88 0.39
N VAL A 15 -5.73 5.20 0.82
CA VAL A 15 -6.74 5.91 0.02
C VAL A 15 -7.13 7.21 0.73
N PRO A 16 -6.65 8.38 0.28
CA PRO A 16 -7.09 9.66 0.80
C PRO A 16 -8.59 9.86 0.55
N VAL A 17 -9.35 10.17 1.61
CA VAL A 17 -10.80 10.41 1.54
C VAL A 17 -11.04 11.92 1.63
N VAL A 18 -11.63 12.48 0.57
CA VAL A 18 -11.61 13.93 0.33
C VAL A 18 -13.03 14.45 0.04
N GLU A 19 -13.35 15.60 0.62
CA GLU A 19 -14.57 16.38 0.36
C GLU A 19 -14.16 17.68 -0.34
N ILE A 20 -14.61 17.86 -1.59
CA ILE A 20 -14.22 19.02 -2.43
C ILE A 20 -15.38 20.00 -2.52
N GLU A 21 -15.21 21.21 -1.96
CA GLU A 21 -16.20 22.29 -2.04
C GLU A 21 -16.01 23.16 -3.30
N ASP A 22 -14.77 23.37 -3.74
CA ASP A 22 -14.41 24.09 -4.97
C ASP A 22 -13.74 23.15 -5.99
N VAL A 23 -14.38 22.98 -7.14
CA VAL A 23 -13.92 22.09 -8.21
C VAL A 23 -12.56 22.51 -8.78
N ASN A 24 -12.18 23.79 -8.68
CA ASN A 24 -10.90 24.27 -9.19
C ASN A 24 -9.70 23.70 -8.40
N GLN A 25 -9.94 23.17 -7.21
CA GLN A 25 -8.92 22.56 -6.36
C GLN A 25 -8.59 21.12 -6.77
N SER A 26 -9.42 20.46 -7.58
CA SER A 26 -9.34 19.03 -7.84
C SER A 26 -8.03 18.61 -8.52
N VAL A 27 -7.57 19.38 -9.52
CA VAL A 27 -6.31 19.10 -10.23
C VAL A 27 -5.09 19.34 -9.33
N SER A 28 -5.12 20.40 -8.51
CA SER A 28 -4.03 20.72 -7.57
C SER A 28 -3.91 19.67 -6.46
N LEU A 29 -5.04 19.20 -5.92
CA LEU A 29 -5.10 18.07 -4.98
C LEU A 29 -4.49 16.81 -5.61
N ALA A 30 -4.95 16.42 -6.81
CA ALA A 30 -4.43 15.24 -7.49
C ALA A 30 -2.91 15.36 -7.76
N THR A 31 -2.44 16.54 -8.17
CA THR A 31 -1.01 16.82 -8.35
C THR A 31 -0.22 16.62 -7.06
N ALA A 32 -0.71 17.14 -5.94
CA ALA A 32 -0.05 17.02 -4.64
C ALA A 32 0.03 15.56 -4.18
N LEU A 33 -1.05 14.79 -4.33
CA LEU A 33 -1.08 13.37 -4.00
C LEU A 33 -0.07 12.57 -4.83
N LEU A 34 -0.05 12.79 -6.16
CA LEU A 34 0.89 12.13 -7.08
C LEU A 34 2.35 12.44 -6.73
N LYS A 35 2.67 13.70 -6.46
CA LYS A 35 4.03 14.09 -6.01
C LYS A 35 4.41 13.50 -4.65
N GLY A 36 3.42 13.35 -3.76
CA GLY A 36 3.54 12.62 -2.49
C GLY A 36 3.71 11.12 -2.67
N GLY A 37 3.36 10.57 -3.82
CA GLY A 37 3.50 9.15 -4.16
C GLY A 37 2.22 8.33 -4.02
N ILE A 38 1.07 8.98 -3.87
CA ILE A 38 -0.25 8.34 -3.82
C ILE A 38 -0.94 8.55 -5.16
N HIS A 39 -1.32 7.46 -5.84
CA HIS A 39 -1.94 7.47 -7.16
C HIS A 39 -3.43 7.07 -7.11
N CYS A 40 -4.06 7.27 -5.95
CA CYS A 40 -5.49 7.09 -5.78
C CYS A 40 -6.14 8.16 -4.88
N VAL A 41 -7.46 8.34 -4.99
CA VAL A 41 -8.26 9.21 -4.12
C VAL A 41 -9.73 8.77 -4.09
N GLU A 42 -10.37 8.86 -2.91
CA GLU A 42 -11.84 8.73 -2.75
C GLU A 42 -12.46 10.13 -2.64
N ILE A 43 -13.19 10.56 -3.68
CA ILE A 43 -13.94 11.82 -3.69
C ILE A 43 -15.35 11.58 -3.19
N THR A 44 -15.69 12.20 -2.06
CA THR A 44 -16.98 11.98 -1.40
C THR A 44 -18.11 12.79 -2.04
N PHE A 45 -19.26 12.14 -2.28
CA PHE A 45 -20.52 12.72 -2.77
C PHE A 45 -21.28 13.51 -1.68
N ARG A 46 -20.53 14.19 -0.82
CA ARG A 46 -21.05 15.10 0.23
C ARG A 46 -21.20 16.52 -0.27
N THR A 47 -20.66 16.83 -1.45
CA THR A 47 -20.77 18.13 -2.11
C THR A 47 -21.34 17.97 -3.51
N LYS A 48 -21.93 19.05 -4.04
CA LYS A 48 -22.42 19.11 -5.42
C LYS A 48 -21.30 19.08 -6.47
N GLN A 49 -20.04 19.22 -6.04
CA GLN A 49 -18.89 19.27 -6.95
C GLN A 49 -18.21 17.90 -7.13
N ALA A 50 -18.63 16.86 -6.41
CA ALA A 50 -17.96 15.56 -6.42
C ALA A 50 -17.78 15.00 -7.85
N ALA A 51 -18.85 14.94 -8.64
CA ALA A 51 -18.78 14.44 -10.02
C ALA A 51 -17.90 15.30 -10.93
N ASN A 52 -18.00 16.63 -10.83
CA ASN A 52 -17.15 17.53 -11.61
C ASN A 52 -15.67 17.39 -11.22
N ALA A 53 -15.39 17.21 -9.94
CA ALA A 53 -14.04 17.00 -9.44
C ALA A 53 -13.43 15.69 -9.97
N ILE A 54 -14.19 14.59 -9.91
CA ILE A 54 -13.80 13.29 -10.49
C ILE A 54 -13.48 13.48 -11.98
N LYS A 55 -14.37 14.11 -12.73
CA LYS A 55 -14.19 14.37 -14.16
C LYS A 55 -12.90 15.13 -14.45
N LEU A 56 -12.64 16.25 -13.76
CA LEU A 56 -11.42 17.04 -13.97
C LEU A 56 -10.15 16.25 -13.62
N ILE A 57 -10.18 15.45 -12.54
CA ILE A 57 -9.04 14.60 -12.16
C ILE A 57 -8.78 13.56 -13.25
N LYS A 58 -9.82 12.86 -13.73
CA LYS A 58 -9.66 11.82 -14.76
C LYS A 58 -9.26 12.38 -16.12
N GLU A 59 -9.74 13.56 -16.49
CA GLU A 59 -9.29 14.25 -17.72
C GLU A 59 -7.81 14.62 -17.66
N ARG A 60 -7.31 15.04 -16.49
CA ARG A 60 -5.90 15.45 -16.32
C ARG A 60 -4.95 14.29 -16.07
N TYR A 61 -5.40 13.28 -15.32
CA TYR A 61 -4.64 12.12 -14.85
C TYR A 61 -5.45 10.83 -15.06
N PRO A 62 -5.57 10.34 -16.31
CA PRO A 62 -6.40 9.17 -16.64
C PRO A 62 -6.02 7.91 -15.85
N ASP A 63 -4.74 7.77 -15.52
CA ASP A 63 -4.20 6.61 -14.81
C ASP A 63 -4.41 6.67 -13.30
N MET A 64 -4.71 7.84 -12.72
CA MET A 64 -4.98 7.95 -11.29
C MET A 64 -6.29 7.24 -10.97
N LEU A 65 -6.29 6.43 -9.90
CA LEU A 65 -7.48 5.77 -9.40
C LEU A 65 -8.38 6.77 -8.67
N VAL A 66 -9.63 6.88 -9.09
CA VAL A 66 -10.59 7.77 -8.46
C VAL A 66 -11.84 6.99 -8.06
N ALA A 67 -12.09 6.93 -6.75
CA ALA A 67 -13.32 6.37 -6.22
C ALA A 67 -14.36 7.46 -5.96
N ALA A 68 -15.63 7.14 -6.18
CA ALA A 68 -16.75 7.93 -5.70
C ALA A 68 -17.19 7.42 -4.32
N GLY A 69 -16.90 8.19 -3.28
CA GLY A 69 -17.20 7.86 -1.89
C GLY A 69 -18.53 8.43 -1.40
N THR A 70 -19.04 7.91 -0.29
CA THR A 70 -20.33 8.35 0.29
C THR A 70 -21.50 8.28 -0.71
N VAL A 71 -21.51 7.27 -1.59
CA VAL A 71 -22.61 7.04 -2.53
C VAL A 71 -23.77 6.34 -1.81
N LEU A 72 -24.97 6.91 -1.92
CA LEU A 72 -26.18 6.51 -1.19
C LEU A 72 -27.38 6.20 -2.09
N SER A 73 -27.32 6.50 -3.38
CA SER A 73 -28.41 6.25 -4.34
C SER A 73 -27.88 5.81 -5.71
N ILE A 74 -28.76 5.23 -6.54
CA ILE A 74 -28.41 4.80 -7.90
C ILE A 74 -28.07 5.98 -8.82
N GLU A 75 -28.72 7.12 -8.61
CA GLU A 75 -28.47 8.34 -9.38
C GLU A 75 -27.03 8.84 -9.16
N GLN A 76 -26.53 8.73 -7.93
CA GLN A 76 -25.15 9.06 -7.61
C GLN A 76 -24.15 8.06 -8.20
N VAL A 77 -24.51 6.78 -8.31
CA VAL A 77 -23.70 5.78 -9.04
C VAL A 77 -23.57 6.19 -10.50
N ASP A 78 -24.69 6.49 -11.16
CA ASP A 78 -24.69 6.89 -12.57
C ASP A 78 -23.90 8.18 -12.81
N GLU A 79 -24.06 9.17 -11.92
CA GLU A 79 -23.32 10.42 -11.98
C GLU A 79 -21.80 10.20 -11.81
N ALA A 80 -21.40 9.37 -10.85
CA ALA A 80 -20.01 9.00 -10.60
C ALA A 80 -19.38 8.28 -11.79
N VAL A 81 -20.05 7.26 -12.33
CA VAL A 81 -19.57 6.47 -13.47
C VAL A 81 -19.46 7.36 -14.70
N LYS A 82 -20.45 8.21 -14.95
CA LYS A 82 -20.41 9.17 -16.06
C LYS A 82 -19.27 10.18 -15.92
N ALA A 83 -18.90 10.55 -14.69
CA ALA A 83 -17.74 11.39 -14.41
C ALA A 83 -16.39 10.67 -14.58
N GLY A 84 -16.38 9.35 -14.70
CA GLY A 84 -15.18 8.53 -14.89
C GLY A 84 -14.62 7.91 -13.61
N ALA A 85 -15.41 7.78 -12.55
CA ALA A 85 -15.00 7.06 -11.35
C ALA A 85 -14.66 5.59 -11.69
N ASP A 86 -13.55 5.08 -11.15
CA ASP A 86 -13.07 3.71 -11.38
C ASP A 86 -13.84 2.69 -10.53
N PHE A 87 -14.34 3.11 -9.36
CA PHE A 87 -15.17 2.30 -8.47
C PHE A 87 -15.99 3.16 -7.49
N ILE A 88 -17.01 2.52 -6.90
CA ILE A 88 -17.94 3.12 -5.94
C ILE A 88 -17.58 2.70 -4.51
N VAL A 89 -17.75 3.61 -3.55
CA VAL A 89 -17.60 3.35 -2.12
C VAL A 89 -18.81 3.91 -1.38
N SER A 90 -19.52 3.05 -0.66
CA SER A 90 -20.62 3.44 0.23
C SER A 90 -20.19 3.36 1.70
N PRO A 91 -20.75 4.19 2.60
CA PRO A 91 -20.38 4.17 4.02
C PRO A 91 -20.95 2.96 4.77
N GLY A 92 -22.01 2.34 4.24
CA GLY A 92 -22.63 1.12 4.75
C GLY A 92 -23.11 0.21 3.62
N PHE A 93 -23.68 -0.95 3.96
CA PHE A 93 -24.15 -1.93 3.00
C PHE A 93 -25.56 -1.56 2.52
N ASN A 94 -25.64 -0.64 1.56
CA ASN A 94 -26.90 -0.29 0.92
C ASN A 94 -27.21 -1.31 -0.18
N GLU A 95 -28.12 -2.24 0.09
CA GLU A 95 -28.50 -3.32 -0.83
C GLU A 95 -28.92 -2.79 -2.20
N THR A 96 -29.67 -1.68 -2.27
CA THR A 96 -30.10 -1.10 -3.55
C THR A 96 -28.92 -0.66 -4.40
N VAL A 97 -27.97 0.06 -3.81
CA VAL A 97 -26.75 0.52 -4.50
C VAL A 97 -25.85 -0.66 -4.88
N VAL A 98 -25.66 -1.62 -3.97
CA VAL A 98 -24.79 -2.79 -4.21
C VAL A 98 -25.34 -3.66 -5.33
N HIS A 99 -26.64 -3.98 -5.30
CA HIS A 99 -27.26 -4.77 -6.37
C HIS A 99 -27.16 -4.08 -7.73
N TYR A 100 -27.44 -2.77 -7.78
CA TYR A 100 -27.30 -1.99 -9.01
C TYR A 100 -25.87 -2.03 -9.56
N CYS A 101 -24.87 -1.77 -8.73
CA CYS A 101 -23.47 -1.86 -9.15
C CYS A 101 -23.11 -3.25 -9.69
N MET A 102 -23.55 -4.32 -9.02
CA MET A 102 -23.28 -5.69 -9.43
C MET A 102 -23.94 -6.05 -10.77
N GLU A 103 -25.21 -5.69 -10.96
CA GLU A 103 -25.95 -5.93 -12.21
C GLU A 103 -25.30 -5.21 -13.40
N HIS A 104 -24.80 -3.99 -13.17
CA HIS A 104 -24.16 -3.15 -14.18
C HIS A 104 -22.64 -3.37 -14.30
N LYS A 105 -22.07 -4.35 -13.59
CA LYS A 105 -20.62 -4.67 -13.57
C LYS A 105 -19.75 -3.47 -13.16
N ILE A 106 -20.26 -2.63 -12.27
CA ILE A 106 -19.56 -1.51 -11.66
C ILE A 106 -18.87 -2.01 -10.40
N ASN A 107 -17.58 -1.73 -10.26
CA ASN A 107 -16.81 -2.09 -9.08
C ASN A 107 -17.32 -1.33 -7.85
N ILE A 108 -17.51 -2.01 -6.73
CA ILE A 108 -17.98 -1.41 -5.48
C ILE A 108 -17.28 -2.01 -4.26
N ILE A 109 -16.92 -1.15 -3.30
CA ILE A 109 -16.45 -1.52 -1.97
C ILE A 109 -17.45 -0.97 -0.94
N PRO A 110 -18.47 -1.76 -0.54
CA PRO A 110 -19.50 -1.27 0.38
C PRO A 110 -19.02 -1.29 1.83
N GLY A 111 -19.55 -0.38 2.63
CA GLY A 111 -19.28 -0.32 4.06
C GLY A 111 -19.92 -1.46 4.85
N CYS A 112 -19.18 -2.06 5.76
CA CYS A 112 -19.63 -3.08 6.70
C CYS A 112 -19.07 -2.76 8.08
N SER A 113 -19.85 -3.05 9.12
CA SER A 113 -19.45 -2.83 10.52
C SER A 113 -19.66 -4.05 11.40
N CYS A 114 -20.46 -5.03 10.95
CA CYS A 114 -20.79 -6.22 11.72
C CYS A 114 -20.88 -7.50 10.86
N PRO A 115 -20.90 -8.70 11.47
CA PRO A 115 -21.03 -9.98 10.76
C PRO A 115 -22.21 -10.05 9.78
N SER A 116 -23.38 -9.51 10.14
CA SER A 116 -24.56 -9.50 9.26
C SER A 116 -24.33 -8.72 7.97
N ASP A 117 -23.55 -7.62 8.01
CA ASP A 117 -23.17 -6.89 6.80
C ASP A 117 -22.23 -7.72 5.92
N LEU A 118 -21.29 -8.45 6.54
CA LEU A 118 -20.33 -9.30 5.84
C LEU A 118 -21.01 -10.49 5.15
N GLU A 119 -22.01 -11.09 5.79
CA GLU A 119 -22.80 -12.18 5.18
C GLU A 119 -23.57 -11.70 3.94
N LYS A 120 -24.09 -10.47 3.96
CA LYS A 120 -24.69 -9.86 2.76
C LYS A 120 -23.64 -9.64 1.66
N ALA A 121 -22.44 -9.19 2.00
CA ALA A 121 -21.37 -9.03 1.02
C ALA A 121 -20.96 -10.37 0.38
N ILE A 122 -20.85 -11.42 1.20
CA ILE A 122 -20.50 -12.77 0.76
C ILE A 122 -21.59 -13.38 -0.12
N SER A 123 -22.87 -13.19 0.21
CA SER A 123 -23.98 -13.72 -0.59
C SER A 123 -23.97 -13.14 -2.02
N LEU A 124 -23.47 -11.92 -2.18
CA LEU A 124 -23.25 -11.25 -3.47
C LEU A 124 -21.86 -11.49 -4.08
N ARG A 125 -21.05 -12.38 -3.48
CA ARG A 125 -19.70 -12.75 -3.93
C ARG A 125 -18.73 -11.57 -4.00
N LEU A 126 -18.92 -10.56 -3.17
CA LEU A 126 -17.92 -9.51 -2.99
C LEU A 126 -16.70 -10.07 -2.27
N SER A 127 -15.51 -9.64 -2.69
CA SER A 127 -14.22 -10.03 -2.08
C SER A 127 -13.62 -8.94 -1.19
N VAL A 128 -14.10 -7.70 -1.30
CA VAL A 128 -13.58 -6.54 -0.56
C VAL A 128 -14.73 -5.72 0.00
N VAL A 129 -14.61 -5.34 1.27
CA VAL A 129 -15.55 -4.43 1.95
C VAL A 129 -14.81 -3.30 2.64
N LYS A 130 -15.46 -2.14 2.80
CA LYS A 130 -14.97 -1.04 3.62
C LYS A 130 -15.35 -1.34 5.06
N PHE A 131 -14.40 -1.28 6.01
CA PHE A 131 -14.75 -1.39 7.43
C PHE A 131 -14.89 0.01 8.01
N PHE A 132 -16.12 0.43 8.31
CA PHE A 132 -16.41 1.81 8.70
C PHE A 132 -17.52 1.87 9.78
N PRO A 133 -17.38 2.72 10.82
CA PRO A 133 -16.19 3.51 11.18
C PRO A 133 -15.15 2.68 11.95
N ALA A 134 -13.93 2.52 11.42
CA ALA A 134 -12.98 1.50 11.87
C ALA A 134 -12.63 1.57 13.36
N GLU A 135 -12.06 2.67 13.86
CA GLU A 135 -11.67 2.77 15.28
C GLU A 135 -12.87 2.65 16.22
N ALA A 136 -13.98 3.32 15.89
CA ALA A 136 -15.19 3.31 16.73
C ALA A 136 -15.90 1.94 16.75
N ALA A 137 -15.71 1.10 15.73
CA ALA A 137 -16.25 -0.25 15.65
C ALA A 137 -15.32 -1.33 16.24
N GLY A 138 -14.31 -0.94 17.04
CA GLY A 138 -13.39 -1.88 17.71
C GLY A 138 -12.07 -2.13 16.97
N GLY A 139 -11.83 -1.38 15.90
CA GLY A 139 -10.55 -1.29 15.20
C GLY A 139 -10.03 -2.61 14.62
N ILE A 140 -8.71 -2.74 14.56
CA ILE A 140 -8.05 -3.92 13.97
C ILE A 140 -8.45 -5.24 14.66
N ASN A 141 -8.76 -5.22 15.95
CA ASN A 141 -9.17 -6.41 16.69
C ASN A 141 -10.54 -6.90 16.21
N ALA A 142 -11.49 -5.99 15.95
CA ALA A 142 -12.79 -6.33 15.36
C ALA A 142 -12.61 -6.93 13.96
N ILE A 143 -11.75 -6.35 13.13
CA ILE A 143 -11.45 -6.88 11.79
C ILE A 143 -10.88 -8.30 11.89
N LYS A 144 -9.88 -8.54 12.76
CA LYS A 144 -9.28 -9.87 12.96
C LYS A 144 -10.30 -10.90 13.44
N ALA A 145 -11.17 -10.53 14.37
CA ALA A 145 -12.22 -11.40 14.89
C ALA A 145 -13.23 -11.79 13.80
N MET A 146 -13.68 -10.83 12.98
CA MET A 146 -14.60 -11.11 11.87
C MET A 146 -13.92 -11.88 10.73
N ALA A 147 -12.67 -11.57 10.43
CA ALA A 147 -11.94 -12.21 9.34
C ALA A 147 -11.67 -13.71 9.57
N ALA A 148 -11.71 -14.19 10.82
CA ALA A 148 -11.47 -15.59 11.16
C ALA A 148 -12.50 -16.55 10.53
N PRO A 149 -13.84 -16.32 10.66
CA PRO A 149 -14.85 -17.08 9.92
C PRO A 149 -14.99 -16.64 8.45
N TYR A 150 -14.79 -15.36 8.13
CA TYR A 150 -15.03 -14.81 6.78
C TYR A 150 -13.77 -14.79 5.91
N ARG A 151 -13.20 -15.97 5.67
CA ARG A 151 -11.87 -16.15 5.08
C ARG A 151 -11.70 -15.69 3.63
N THR A 152 -12.78 -15.37 2.92
CA THR A 152 -12.74 -14.89 1.53
C THR A 152 -12.75 -13.37 1.42
N LEU A 153 -13.01 -12.65 2.52
CA LEU A 153 -13.09 -11.20 2.53
C LEU A 153 -11.76 -10.55 2.89
N SER A 154 -11.52 -9.44 2.21
CA SER A 154 -10.54 -8.43 2.57
C SER A 154 -11.23 -7.10 2.92
N PHE A 155 -10.51 -6.25 3.65
CA PHE A 155 -11.03 -5.06 4.30
C PHE A 155 -10.27 -3.81 3.86
N MET A 156 -11.01 -2.72 3.68
CA MET A 156 -10.48 -1.38 3.55
C MET A 156 -10.98 -0.54 4.74
N PRO A 157 -10.32 -0.58 5.91
CA PRO A 157 -10.75 0.18 7.08
C PRO A 157 -10.69 1.68 6.82
N THR A 158 -11.64 2.42 7.36
CA THR A 158 -11.70 3.89 7.29
C THR A 158 -12.37 4.44 8.54
N GLY A 159 -11.86 5.56 9.05
CA GLY A 159 -12.40 6.25 10.23
C GLY A 159 -11.52 6.08 11.46
N GLY A 160 -10.87 7.16 11.88
CA GLY A 160 -9.92 7.17 12.99
C GLY A 160 -8.51 6.68 12.64
N ILE A 161 -8.25 6.32 11.38
CA ILE A 161 -6.90 5.98 10.92
C ILE A 161 -6.05 7.26 10.79
N ASN A 162 -4.80 7.16 11.21
CA ASN A 162 -3.77 8.21 11.17
C ASN A 162 -2.38 7.55 11.06
N LEU A 163 -1.31 8.35 11.06
CA LEU A 163 0.07 7.85 10.94
C LEU A 163 0.49 6.88 12.06
N ASP A 164 -0.06 7.02 13.26
CA ASP A 164 0.34 6.24 14.43
C ASP A 164 -0.21 4.81 14.38
N ASN A 165 -1.44 4.63 13.86
CA ASN A 165 -2.09 3.32 13.78
C ASN A 165 -2.07 2.69 12.37
N LEU A 166 -1.64 3.42 11.32
CA LEU A 166 -1.64 2.96 9.93
C LEU A 166 -1.06 1.54 9.76
N ASN A 167 0.15 1.29 10.25
CA ASN A 167 0.83 0.00 10.09
C ASN A 167 0.23 -1.11 10.97
N ASN A 168 -0.49 -0.76 12.03
CA ASN A 168 -1.22 -1.76 12.84
C ASN A 168 -2.33 -2.40 12.00
N TYR A 169 -2.94 -1.64 11.09
CA TYR A 169 -3.90 -2.14 10.13
C TYR A 169 -3.23 -2.82 8.94
N LEU A 170 -2.28 -2.14 8.29
CA LEU A 170 -1.65 -2.62 7.05
C LEU A 170 -0.77 -3.85 7.20
N SER A 171 -0.39 -4.21 8.43
CA SER A 171 0.32 -5.46 8.72
C SER A 171 -0.60 -6.69 8.67
N PHE A 172 -1.93 -6.51 8.79
CA PHE A 172 -2.86 -7.62 8.63
C PHE A 172 -3.08 -7.90 7.14
N ASP A 173 -2.81 -9.12 6.71
CA ASP A 173 -2.82 -9.54 5.30
C ASP A 173 -4.18 -9.39 4.59
N ARG A 174 -5.27 -9.35 5.36
CA ARG A 174 -6.62 -9.09 4.86
C ARG A 174 -6.95 -7.61 4.73
N VAL A 175 -6.07 -6.71 5.12
CA VAL A 175 -6.25 -5.26 4.92
C VAL A 175 -5.55 -4.83 3.63
N ILE A 176 -6.34 -4.50 2.61
CA ILE A 176 -5.79 -4.12 1.30
C ILE A 176 -5.26 -2.68 1.33
N ALA A 177 -5.96 -1.77 1.98
CA ALA A 177 -5.60 -0.37 2.08
C ALA A 177 -6.32 0.29 3.25
N CYS A 178 -5.77 1.39 3.75
CA CYS A 178 -6.43 2.21 4.76
C CYS A 178 -6.96 3.51 4.15
N GLY A 179 -8.22 3.82 4.42
CA GLY A 179 -8.83 5.09 4.04
C GLY A 179 -8.75 6.14 5.16
N GLY A 180 -8.48 7.40 4.81
CA GLY A 180 -8.63 8.49 5.77
C GLY A 180 -8.37 9.88 5.22
N SER A 181 -8.74 10.88 6.01
CA SER A 181 -8.75 12.29 5.61
C SER A 181 -7.55 13.09 6.14
N TRP A 182 -6.67 12.50 6.95
CA TRP A 182 -5.55 13.23 7.56
C TRP A 182 -4.55 13.76 6.52
N ILE A 183 -4.48 13.12 5.34
CA ILE A 183 -3.58 13.50 4.24
C ILE A 183 -4.05 14.80 3.57
N ALA A 184 -5.34 14.87 3.26
CA ALA A 184 -5.97 15.97 2.54
C ALA A 184 -7.25 16.38 3.27
N SER A 185 -7.08 16.97 4.45
CA SER A 185 -8.19 17.36 5.29
C SER A 185 -8.99 18.49 4.65
N LYS A 186 -10.26 18.62 5.07
CA LYS A 186 -11.13 19.72 4.63
C LYS A 186 -10.51 21.10 4.91
N ASP A 187 -9.78 21.22 6.01
CA ASP A 187 -9.12 22.46 6.40
C ASP A 187 -7.94 22.80 5.47
N LEU A 188 -7.12 21.81 5.11
CA LEU A 188 -6.01 22.02 4.16
C LEU A 188 -6.52 22.44 2.78
N LEU A 189 -7.62 21.83 2.31
CA LEU A 189 -8.25 22.20 1.04
C LEU A 189 -8.79 23.63 1.07
N ARG A 190 -9.50 24.03 2.15
CA ARG A 190 -10.02 25.40 2.29
C ARG A 190 -8.92 26.46 2.23
N HIS A 191 -7.72 26.13 2.72
CA HIS A 191 -6.57 27.03 2.69
C HIS A 191 -5.66 26.86 1.46
N ASN A 192 -6.05 26.04 0.48
CA ASN A 192 -5.21 25.70 -0.69
C ASN A 192 -3.79 25.22 -0.30
N ALA A 193 -3.65 24.51 0.83
CA ALA A 193 -2.39 24.07 1.40
C ALA A 193 -1.84 22.81 0.70
N PHE A 194 -1.70 22.86 -0.63
CA PHE A 194 -1.32 21.70 -1.45
C PHE A 194 0.09 21.18 -1.18
N ASP A 195 1.03 22.06 -0.80
CA ASP A 195 2.38 21.64 -0.40
C ASP A 195 2.35 20.78 0.87
N GLU A 196 1.47 21.11 1.81
CA GLU A 196 1.32 20.32 3.04
C GLU A 196 0.61 18.99 2.77
N ILE A 197 -0.35 18.96 1.84
CA ILE A 197 -0.97 17.71 1.36
C ILE A 197 0.08 16.79 0.71
N GLU A 198 0.97 17.34 -0.13
CA GLU A 198 2.07 16.59 -0.74
C GLU A 198 2.99 15.99 0.33
N LYS A 199 3.37 16.79 1.34
CA LYS A 199 4.20 16.35 2.46
C LYS A 199 3.52 15.24 3.27
N ASN A 200 2.25 15.42 3.63
CA ASN A 200 1.48 14.42 4.38
C ASN A 200 1.35 13.11 3.62
N ALA A 201 1.11 13.18 2.30
CA ALA A 201 1.04 12.00 1.45
C ALA A 201 2.38 11.25 1.43
N ARG A 202 3.50 11.96 1.27
CA ARG A 202 4.84 11.38 1.30
C ARG A 202 5.17 10.73 2.63
N GLU A 203 4.86 11.42 3.73
CA GLU A 203 5.06 10.90 5.08
C GLU A 203 4.26 9.62 5.32
N ALA A 204 2.99 9.59 4.90
CA ALA A 204 2.14 8.41 5.01
C ALA A 204 2.68 7.23 4.20
N VAL A 205 3.13 7.46 2.96
CA VAL A 205 3.74 6.43 2.11
C VAL A 205 5.05 5.91 2.72
N HIS A 206 5.92 6.80 3.20
CA HIS A 206 7.17 6.39 3.85
C HIS A 206 6.93 5.61 5.14
N LYS A 207 5.96 6.04 5.96
CA LYS A 207 5.54 5.32 7.16
C LYS A 207 5.01 3.92 6.80
N MET A 208 4.16 3.82 5.78
CA MET A 208 3.63 2.55 5.29
C MET A 208 4.73 1.61 4.83
N ILE A 209 5.65 2.09 4.00
CA ILE A 209 6.72 1.26 3.43
C ILE A 209 7.76 0.89 4.50
N GLY A 210 8.11 1.81 5.39
CA GLY A 210 9.05 1.56 6.49
C GLY A 210 10.46 1.23 6.01
N PHE A 211 11.01 2.05 5.11
CA PHE A 211 12.38 1.87 4.61
C PHE A 211 13.40 1.89 5.76
N GLU A 212 14.16 0.81 5.91
CA GLU A 212 15.19 0.65 6.94
C GLU A 212 16.42 -0.05 6.32
N LEU A 213 17.63 0.34 6.69
CA LEU A 213 18.83 -0.41 6.30
C LEU A 213 18.84 -1.74 7.04
N ALA A 214 18.75 -2.86 6.31
CA ALA A 214 18.74 -4.20 6.91
C ALA A 214 20.17 -4.72 7.13
N HIS A 215 20.96 -4.80 6.05
CA HIS A 215 22.34 -5.28 6.09
C HIS A 215 23.15 -4.79 4.89
N VAL A 216 24.48 -4.90 5.01
CA VAL A 216 25.43 -4.71 3.92
C VAL A 216 26.02 -6.06 3.55
N GLY A 217 26.00 -6.37 2.26
CA GLY A 217 26.56 -7.56 1.68
C GLY A 217 27.98 -7.38 1.19
N ILE A 218 28.86 -8.34 1.48
CA ILE A 218 30.23 -8.42 0.98
C ILE A 218 30.36 -9.67 0.11
N ASN A 219 30.88 -9.50 -1.11
CA ASN A 219 31.18 -10.62 -2.01
C ASN A 219 32.60 -11.13 -1.75
N ALA A 220 32.73 -12.29 -1.09
CA ALA A 220 34.01 -12.99 -1.00
C ALA A 220 34.22 -13.85 -2.26
N GLN A 221 35.49 -14.11 -2.60
CA GLN A 221 35.90 -14.96 -3.72
C GLN A 221 35.59 -16.43 -3.44
N ASP A 222 35.74 -16.86 -2.18
CA ASP A 222 35.50 -18.23 -1.74
C ASP A 222 35.05 -18.32 -0.27
N VAL A 223 34.79 -19.56 0.17
CA VAL A 223 34.37 -19.87 1.55
C VAL A 223 35.41 -19.47 2.59
N GLN A 224 36.71 -19.56 2.25
CA GLN A 224 37.79 -19.30 3.21
C GLN A 224 37.92 -17.80 3.46
N GLU A 225 37.86 -16.98 2.40
CA GLU A 225 37.80 -15.52 2.51
C GLU A 225 36.53 -15.10 3.28
N ALA A 226 35.38 -15.69 2.99
CA ALA A 226 34.14 -15.39 3.70
C ALA A 226 34.26 -15.63 5.22
N ARG A 227 34.86 -16.76 5.62
CA ARG A 227 35.14 -17.06 7.04
C ARG A 227 36.14 -16.09 7.65
N SER A 228 37.17 -15.69 6.91
CA SER A 228 38.15 -14.70 7.38
C SER A 228 37.50 -13.35 7.66
N ILE A 229 36.60 -12.89 6.78
CA ILE A 229 35.86 -11.64 6.95
C ILE A 229 34.93 -11.74 8.17
N ALA A 230 34.15 -12.82 8.29
CA ALA A 230 33.26 -13.01 9.42
C ALA A 230 34.01 -13.07 10.76
N ASN A 231 35.15 -13.78 10.80
CA ASN A 231 36.01 -13.85 11.98
C ASN A 231 36.57 -12.47 12.37
N PHE A 232 36.90 -11.62 11.40
CA PHE A 232 37.31 -10.24 11.67
C PHE A 232 36.21 -9.47 12.40
N PHE A 233 34.97 -9.55 11.93
CA PHE A 233 33.85 -8.88 12.60
C PHE A 233 33.59 -9.43 14.01
N GLU A 234 33.69 -10.75 14.19
CA GLU A 234 33.51 -11.38 15.49
C GLU A 234 34.62 -10.99 16.48
N GLN A 235 35.89 -11.02 16.05
CA GLN A 235 37.03 -10.71 16.92
C GLN A 235 37.13 -9.23 17.29
N ILE A 236 36.84 -8.34 16.34
CA ILE A 236 37.03 -6.89 16.55
C ILE A 236 35.79 -6.23 17.16
N PHE A 237 34.59 -6.64 16.75
CA PHE A 237 33.33 -5.98 17.15
C PHE A 237 32.39 -6.87 17.96
N GLY A 238 32.69 -8.16 18.11
CA GLY A 238 31.83 -9.11 18.83
C GLY A 238 30.60 -9.55 18.04
N PHE A 239 30.55 -9.31 16.73
CA PHE A 239 29.40 -9.71 15.91
C PHE A 239 29.42 -11.22 15.68
N THR A 240 28.46 -11.93 16.26
CA THR A 240 28.45 -13.39 16.27
C THR A 240 28.22 -13.92 14.86
N ALA A 241 29.10 -14.80 14.38
CA ALA A 241 28.96 -15.41 13.07
C ALA A 241 27.85 -16.48 13.05
N LYS A 242 26.97 -16.40 12.04
CA LYS A 242 25.93 -17.40 11.72
C LYS A 242 26.09 -17.83 10.26
N GLU A 243 26.62 -19.03 10.07
CA GLU A 243 26.88 -19.59 8.75
C GLU A 243 25.65 -20.33 8.19
N ASN A 244 25.29 -20.04 6.94
CA ASN A 244 24.31 -20.77 6.14
C ASN A 244 25.00 -21.31 4.86
N PRO A 245 24.33 -22.09 3.98
CA PRO A 245 24.98 -22.65 2.81
C PRO A 245 25.64 -21.63 1.86
N SER A 246 25.02 -20.47 1.66
CA SER A 246 25.42 -19.45 0.67
C SER A 246 26.23 -18.30 1.26
N SER A 247 26.10 -18.02 2.55
CA SER A 247 26.70 -16.85 3.19
C SER A 247 27.01 -17.07 4.68
N ILE A 248 27.73 -16.13 5.27
CA ILE A 248 27.97 -16.02 6.71
C ILE A 248 27.51 -14.65 7.16
N PHE A 249 26.55 -14.62 8.08
CA PHE A 249 26.07 -13.38 8.69
C PHE A 249 26.90 -13.06 9.95
N SER A 250 27.42 -11.85 10.05
CA SER A 250 27.97 -11.29 11.30
C SER A 250 26.86 -10.48 11.98
N ASP A 251 26.25 -11.08 13.00
CA ASP A 251 24.94 -10.69 13.54
C ASP A 251 23.91 -10.45 12.42
N SER A 252 23.16 -9.34 12.45
CA SER A 252 22.20 -8.98 11.41
C SER A 252 22.73 -7.93 10.43
N TYR A 253 23.96 -7.42 10.63
CA TYR A 253 24.43 -6.21 9.96
C TYR A 253 25.21 -6.47 8.68
N VAL A 254 26.02 -7.53 8.66
CA VAL A 254 26.91 -7.84 7.54
C VAL A 254 26.67 -9.25 7.05
N GLU A 255 26.34 -9.39 5.77
CA GLU A 255 26.26 -10.68 5.08
C GLU A 255 27.49 -10.87 4.22
N THR A 256 28.31 -11.88 4.50
CA THR A 256 29.44 -12.22 3.63
C THR A 256 29.07 -13.41 2.76
N LEU A 257 28.90 -13.19 1.46
CA LEU A 257 28.61 -14.25 0.49
C LEU A 257 29.87 -15.08 0.23
N LYS A 258 29.71 -16.40 0.15
CA LYS A 258 30.80 -17.37 -0.07
C LYS A 258 31.29 -17.47 -1.51
N SER A 259 30.58 -16.82 -2.42
CA SER A 259 30.91 -16.67 -3.84
C SER A 259 30.37 -15.32 -4.32
N PRO A 260 31.05 -14.64 -5.27
CA PRO A 260 30.56 -13.37 -5.77
C PRO A 260 29.16 -13.47 -6.38
N TYR A 261 28.28 -12.54 -6.03
CA TYR A 261 26.93 -12.44 -6.59
C TYR A 261 26.73 -11.06 -7.26
N LEU A 262 25.52 -10.51 -7.18
CA LEU A 262 25.19 -9.19 -7.71
C LEU A 262 25.97 -8.08 -7.00
N GLY A 263 26.27 -7.02 -7.76
CA GLY A 263 26.97 -5.84 -7.26
C GLY A 263 28.48 -5.98 -7.26
N LYS A 264 29.19 -5.03 -7.89
CA LYS A 264 30.66 -5.03 -7.94
C LYS A 264 31.29 -4.94 -6.54
N LYS A 265 30.64 -4.25 -5.62
CA LYS A 265 31.08 -4.02 -4.23
C LYS A 265 30.26 -4.83 -3.21
N GLY A 266 29.43 -5.77 -3.67
CA GLY A 266 28.42 -6.44 -2.85
C GLY A 266 27.05 -5.78 -2.94
N HIS A 267 26.21 -5.96 -1.92
CA HIS A 267 24.83 -5.49 -1.91
C HIS A 267 24.47 -4.63 -0.70
N ILE A 268 23.38 -3.88 -0.80
CA ILE A 268 22.76 -3.16 0.31
C ILE A 268 21.29 -3.55 0.36
N ALA A 269 20.89 -4.11 1.50
CA ALA A 269 19.54 -4.56 1.75
C ALA A 269 18.71 -3.48 2.43
N ILE A 270 17.57 -3.14 1.85
CA ILE A 270 16.59 -2.22 2.44
C ILE A 270 15.39 -3.03 2.91
N ALA A 271 15.21 -3.13 4.22
CA ALA A 271 14.02 -3.70 4.82
C ALA A 271 12.80 -2.81 4.56
N VAL A 272 11.67 -3.45 4.26
CA VAL A 272 10.36 -2.83 4.05
C VAL A 272 9.24 -3.69 4.63
N ASN A 273 8.12 -3.05 4.97
CA ASN A 273 6.97 -3.70 5.58
C ASN A 273 6.22 -4.61 4.60
N SER A 274 6.09 -4.17 3.34
CA SER A 274 5.60 -4.96 2.21
C SER A 274 6.45 -4.69 0.99
N VAL A 275 7.07 -5.75 0.46
CA VAL A 275 7.90 -5.65 -0.75
C VAL A 275 7.02 -5.32 -1.96
N GLU A 276 5.78 -5.80 -2.02
CA GLU A 276 4.84 -5.52 -3.11
C GLU A 276 4.51 -4.02 -3.17
N ARG A 277 4.09 -3.42 -2.05
CA ARG A 277 3.78 -1.99 -1.98
C ARG A 277 5.01 -1.12 -2.23
N ALA A 278 6.15 -1.48 -1.65
CA ALA A 278 7.41 -0.77 -1.86
C ALA A 278 7.86 -0.82 -3.33
N LYS A 279 7.74 -2.00 -3.97
CA LYS A 279 8.04 -2.19 -5.40
C LYS A 279 7.10 -1.35 -6.27
N ALA A 280 5.79 -1.38 -6.03
CA ALA A 280 4.82 -0.56 -6.77
C ALA A 280 5.13 0.95 -6.66
N TYR A 281 5.40 1.44 -5.45
CA TYR A 281 5.81 2.82 -5.21
C TYR A 281 7.10 3.19 -5.96
N LEU A 282 8.13 2.34 -5.92
CA LEU A 282 9.42 2.62 -6.55
C LEU A 282 9.37 2.52 -8.08
N ILE A 283 8.53 1.65 -8.65
CA ILE A 283 8.27 1.61 -10.09
C ILE A 283 7.69 2.94 -10.57
N ASN A 284 6.74 3.52 -9.82
CA ASN A 284 6.18 4.85 -10.12
C ASN A 284 7.22 5.98 -9.99
N LYS A 285 8.34 5.73 -9.29
CA LYS A 285 9.52 6.62 -9.23
C LYS A 285 10.57 6.32 -10.30
N GLY A 286 10.30 5.37 -11.21
CA GLY A 286 11.20 5.00 -12.31
C GLY A 286 12.25 3.95 -11.97
N ILE A 287 12.17 3.29 -10.80
CA ILE A 287 13.08 2.21 -10.43
C ILE A 287 12.64 0.91 -11.13
N LEU A 288 13.58 0.29 -11.84
CA LEU A 288 13.38 -1.03 -12.45
C LEU A 288 13.90 -2.13 -11.53
N PHE A 289 13.24 -3.29 -11.57
CA PHE A 289 13.59 -4.46 -10.77
C PHE A 289 14.11 -5.59 -11.65
N ASN A 290 15.06 -6.38 -11.13
CA ASN A 290 15.49 -7.63 -11.73
C ASN A 290 14.52 -8.74 -11.29
N GLU A 291 13.52 -9.02 -12.12
CA GLU A 291 12.46 -9.99 -11.80
C GLU A 291 13.00 -11.42 -11.55
N GLU A 292 14.09 -11.81 -12.20
CA GLU A 292 14.73 -13.12 -12.01
C GLU A 292 15.35 -13.28 -10.61
N SER A 293 15.60 -12.18 -9.91
CA SER A 293 16.14 -12.18 -8.54
C SER A 293 15.06 -12.31 -7.46
N THR A 294 13.78 -12.40 -7.85
CA THR A 294 12.66 -12.39 -6.91
C THR A 294 12.64 -13.68 -6.10
N VAL A 295 12.72 -13.54 -4.78
CA VAL A 295 12.55 -14.64 -3.83
C VAL A 295 11.12 -14.59 -3.31
N ILE A 296 10.37 -15.69 -3.50
CA ILE A 296 8.98 -15.83 -3.07
C ILE A 296 8.92 -16.77 -1.87
N ARG A 297 8.08 -16.43 -0.87
CA ARG A 297 7.78 -17.25 0.30
C ARG A 297 6.72 -18.30 -0.03
N ASP A 298 6.57 -19.30 0.84
CA ASP A 298 5.52 -20.33 0.70
C ASP A 298 4.09 -19.77 0.68
N ASP A 299 3.87 -18.61 1.31
CA ASP A 299 2.58 -17.91 1.30
C ASP A 299 2.33 -17.06 0.04
N GLY A 300 3.25 -17.12 -0.94
CA GLY A 300 3.17 -16.39 -2.21
C GLY A 300 3.63 -14.94 -2.15
N LYS A 301 4.00 -14.42 -0.97
CA LYS A 301 4.51 -13.05 -0.84
C LYS A 301 5.97 -12.95 -1.24
N ILE A 302 6.39 -11.78 -1.72
CA ILE A 302 7.78 -11.52 -2.05
C ILE A 302 8.58 -11.36 -0.74
N GLN A 303 9.66 -12.14 -0.61
CA GLN A 303 10.66 -12.02 0.45
C GLN A 303 11.72 -10.99 0.09
N ALA A 304 12.26 -11.04 -1.13
CA ALA A 304 13.29 -10.11 -1.59
C ALA A 304 13.26 -9.93 -3.10
N VAL A 305 13.72 -8.78 -3.59
CA VAL A 305 13.90 -8.50 -5.02
C VAL A 305 14.93 -7.40 -5.23
N TYR A 306 15.85 -7.60 -6.16
CA TYR A 306 16.90 -6.64 -6.50
C TYR A 306 16.42 -5.59 -7.50
N PHE A 307 16.98 -4.39 -7.39
CA PHE A 307 16.92 -3.40 -8.46
C PHE A 307 17.70 -3.92 -9.68
N LYS A 308 17.29 -3.50 -10.87
CA LYS A 308 17.97 -3.84 -12.12
C LYS A 308 19.35 -3.17 -12.21
N ASP A 309 19.42 -1.91 -11.78
CA ASP A 309 20.63 -1.10 -11.83
C ASP A 309 21.39 -1.13 -10.50
N GLN A 310 22.71 -0.97 -10.58
CA GLN A 310 23.57 -0.81 -9.41
C GLN A 310 23.70 0.67 -9.01
N ILE A 311 23.78 0.93 -7.71
CA ILE A 311 23.97 2.28 -7.17
C ILE A 311 25.33 2.34 -6.47
N GLY A 312 26.23 3.21 -6.95
CA GLY A 312 27.58 3.34 -6.37
C GLY A 312 28.47 2.09 -6.49
N GLY A 313 28.09 1.13 -7.34
CA GLY A 313 28.72 -0.19 -7.48
C GLY A 313 28.15 -1.27 -6.55
N PHE A 314 27.13 -0.95 -5.76
CA PHE A 314 26.38 -1.93 -4.97
C PHE A 314 25.11 -2.34 -5.69
N ALA A 315 24.75 -3.62 -5.60
CA ALA A 315 23.39 -4.04 -5.90
C ALA A 315 22.47 -3.62 -4.74
N ILE A 316 21.30 -3.06 -5.04
CA ILE A 316 20.32 -2.69 -4.02
C ILE A 316 19.17 -3.67 -4.12
N HIS A 317 18.67 -4.16 -2.99
CA HIS A 317 17.46 -4.99 -2.98
C HIS A 317 16.54 -4.62 -1.84
N LEU A 318 15.25 -4.82 -2.09
CA LEU A 318 14.24 -4.80 -1.05
C LEU A 318 14.21 -6.16 -0.36
N VAL A 319 14.01 -6.16 0.94
CA VAL A 319 13.75 -7.38 1.73
C VAL A 319 12.57 -7.14 2.67
N ARG A 320 11.71 -8.13 2.83
CA ARG A 320 10.60 -8.04 3.79
C ARG A 320 11.14 -8.07 5.20
N ASN A 321 10.71 -7.12 6.03
CA ASN A 321 11.06 -7.08 7.44
C ASN A 321 10.56 -8.34 8.17
N SER A 322 11.47 -9.09 8.79
CA SER A 322 11.16 -10.34 9.51
C SER A 322 10.38 -10.12 10.81
N ASN A 323 10.33 -8.89 11.31
CA ASN A 323 9.62 -8.55 12.55
C ASN A 323 8.11 -8.38 12.35
N LEU A 324 7.64 -8.34 11.10
CA LEU A 324 6.22 -8.28 10.75
C LEU A 324 5.76 -9.69 10.39
N ARG A 325 5.16 -10.38 11.36
CA ARG A 325 4.52 -11.68 11.19
C ARG A 325 3.06 -11.53 10.79
#